data_AF-A0A484HG05-F1
#
_entry.id   AF-A0A484HG05-F1
#
_cell.length_a   1.000
_cell.length_b   1.000
_cell.length_c   1.000
_cell.angle_alpha   90.00
_cell.angle_beta   90.00
_cell.angle_gamma   90.00
#
_symmetry.space_group_name_H-M   'P 1'
#
loop_
_entity.id
_entity.type
_entity.pdbx_description
1 polymer ?
#
loop_
_entity_poly.entity_id
_entity_poly.type
_entity_poly.pdbx_seq_one_letter_code
_entity_poly.pdbx_strand_id
1 'polypeptide(L)'
;MSKTFRPSSREETLLSKIESSRDFARRRALNGIQDCIEPLSNAIATKLIENGLVETANKNGLQERISQSLDKLSRADDFDIDYQTSPFRGLAPHPHVVALYLTAFVIEKLIDDKDVVDVFGSDEDIYVTIEEQIRKYLP
;
A
#
# COMPACT_ATOMS: atom_id res chain seq x y z
N MET A 1 -10.27 -35.28 8.28
CA MET A 1 -10.46 -35.49 6.83
C MET A 1 -10.73 -34.14 6.19
N SER A 2 -9.80 -33.59 5.42
CA SER A 2 -10.04 -32.40 4.61
C SER A 2 -11.04 -32.79 3.52
N LYS A 3 -12.14 -32.04 3.39
CA LYS A 3 -13.07 -32.20 2.25
C LYS A 3 -12.28 -31.86 0.99
N THR A 4 -11.91 -32.87 0.21
CA THR A 4 -11.24 -32.68 -1.08
C THR A 4 -12.25 -32.02 -2.03
N PHE A 5 -12.18 -30.70 -2.13
CA PHE A 5 -12.92 -29.95 -3.13
C PHE A 5 -12.39 -30.39 -4.51
N ARG A 6 -13.24 -31.01 -5.32
CA ARG A 6 -12.95 -31.29 -6.73
C ARG A 6 -13.71 -30.25 -7.54
N PRO A 7 -13.12 -29.08 -7.80
CA PRO A 7 -13.78 -28.08 -8.62
C PRO A 7 -14.09 -28.68 -10.00
N SER A 8 -15.27 -28.39 -10.53
CA SER A 8 -15.61 -28.73 -11.91
C SER A 8 -14.69 -27.98 -12.88
N SER A 9 -14.43 -28.52 -14.08
CA SER A 9 -13.54 -27.88 -15.07
C SER A 9 -13.90 -26.41 -15.37
N ARG A 10 -15.18 -26.04 -15.23
CA ARG A 10 -15.65 -24.64 -15.32
C ARG A 10 -15.21 -23.79 -14.13
N GLU A 11 -15.31 -24.30 -12.91
CA GLU A 11 -14.89 -23.60 -11.69
C GLU A 11 -13.37 -23.40 -11.67
N GLU A 12 -12.58 -24.40 -12.08
CA GLU A 12 -11.12 -24.26 -12.22
C GLU A 12 -10.73 -23.17 -13.22
N THR A 13 -11.45 -23.10 -14.34
CA THR A 13 -11.23 -22.06 -15.37
C THR A 13 -11.59 -20.67 -14.85
N LEU A 14 -12.62 -20.55 -14.01
CA LEU A 14 -13.00 -19.27 -13.41
C LEU A 14 -12.01 -18.84 -12.32
N LEU A 15 -11.59 -19.77 -11.47
CA LEU A 15 -10.61 -19.53 -10.41
C LEU A 15 -9.26 -19.07 -10.99
N SER A 16 -8.74 -19.79 -11.99
CA SER A 16 -7.49 -19.42 -12.67
C SER A 16 -7.57 -18.04 -13.34
N LYS A 17 -8.70 -17.69 -13.95
CA LYS A 17 -8.92 -16.34 -14.49
C LYS A 17 -8.89 -15.26 -13.41
N ILE A 18 -9.56 -15.50 -12.28
CA ILE A 18 -9.59 -14.55 -11.15
C ILE A 18 -8.19 -14.38 -10.56
N GLU A 19 -7.44 -15.46 -10.34
CA GLU A 19 -6.05 -15.40 -9.89
C GLU A 19 -5.17 -14.62 -10.86
N SER A 20 -5.16 -15.00 -12.13
CA SER A 20 -4.36 -14.32 -13.14
C SER A 20 -4.69 -12.82 -13.26
N SER A 21 -5.97 -12.45 -13.09
CA SER A 21 -6.39 -11.05 -13.11
C SER A 21 -5.90 -10.27 -11.89
N ARG A 22 -5.87 -10.90 -10.71
CA ARG A 22 -5.36 -10.28 -9.48
C ARG A 22 -3.85 -10.08 -9.54
N ASP A 23 -3.12 -11.10 -9.98
CA ASP A 23 -1.67 -11.00 -10.21
C ASP A 23 -1.34 -9.94 -11.25
N PHE A 24 -2.13 -9.87 -12.34
CA PHE A 24 -1.98 -8.85 -13.36
C PHE A 24 -2.21 -7.44 -12.80
N ALA A 25 -3.28 -7.24 -12.03
CA ALA A 25 -3.56 -5.95 -11.39
C ALA A 25 -2.44 -5.54 -10.42
N ARG A 26 -1.95 -6.46 -9.60
CA ARG A 26 -0.82 -6.23 -8.69
C ARG A 26 0.43 -5.77 -9.44
N ARG A 27 0.83 -6.51 -10.47
CA ARG A 27 2.02 -6.15 -11.28
C ARG A 27 1.84 -4.81 -12.00
N ARG A 28 0.64 -4.54 -12.50
CA ARG A 28 0.32 -3.26 -13.15
C ARG A 28 0.44 -2.09 -12.18
N ALA A 29 -0.09 -2.25 -10.97
CA ALA A 29 0.02 -1.24 -9.92
C ALA A 29 1.49 -0.97 -9.56
N LEU A 30 2.28 -2.03 -9.32
CA LEU A 30 3.70 -1.90 -8.96
C LEU A 30 4.52 -1.23 -10.07
N ASN A 31 4.31 -1.63 -11.32
CA ASN A 31 5.01 -1.03 -12.46
C ASN A 31 4.64 0.45 -12.66
N GLY A 32 3.39 0.83 -12.40
CA GLY A 32 2.92 2.21 -12.55
C GLY A 32 3.44 3.18 -11.49
N ILE A 33 4.01 2.69 -10.38
CA ILE A 33 4.53 3.54 -9.31
C ILE A 33 5.65 4.45 -9.83
N GLN A 34 6.57 3.89 -10.64
CA GLN A 34 7.77 4.61 -11.10
C GLN A 34 7.44 5.91 -11.83
N ASP A 35 6.34 5.91 -12.60
CA ASP A 35 5.92 7.06 -13.40
C ASP A 35 5.28 8.17 -12.55
N CYS A 36 4.86 7.87 -11.33
CA CYS A 36 4.08 8.77 -10.48
C CYS A 36 4.63 8.97 -9.05
N ILE A 37 5.86 8.53 -8.74
CA ILE A 37 6.45 8.63 -7.39
C ILE A 37 6.38 10.06 -6.83
N GLU A 38 6.82 11.04 -7.59
CA GLU A 38 6.90 12.44 -7.15
C GLU A 38 5.51 13.07 -6.89
N PRO A 39 4.54 13.03 -7.83
CA PRO A 39 3.21 13.55 -7.56
C PRO A 39 2.46 12.75 -6.49
N LEU A 40 2.63 11.41 -6.44
CA LEU A 40 1.97 10.56 -5.45
C LEU A 40 2.49 10.81 -4.04
N SER A 41 3.81 10.90 -3.86
CA SER A 41 4.42 11.19 -2.55
C SER A 41 3.99 12.55 -1.99
N ASN A 42 3.92 13.58 -2.84
CA ASN A 42 3.44 14.90 -2.43
C ASN A 42 1.95 14.88 -2.07
N ALA A 43 1.11 14.20 -2.87
CA ALA A 43 -0.32 14.08 -2.62
C ALA A 43 -0.59 13.36 -1.29
N ILE A 44 0.11 12.25 -1.02
CA ILE A 44 -0.01 11.49 0.22
C ILE A 44 0.47 12.32 1.42
N ALA A 45 1.68 12.90 1.34
CA ALA A 45 2.22 13.72 2.42
C ALA A 45 1.29 14.88 2.80
N THR A 46 0.75 15.57 1.78
CA THR A 46 -0.20 16.67 2.00
C THR A 46 -1.49 16.17 2.66
N LYS A 47 -2.03 15.03 2.22
CA LYS A 47 -3.28 14.48 2.76
C LYS A 47 -3.16 13.93 4.17
N LEU A 48 -2.04 13.30 4.50
CA LEU A 48 -1.78 12.82 5.86
C LEU A 48 -1.71 13.98 6.86
N ILE A 49 -1.11 15.11 6.45
CA ILE A 49 -1.05 16.33 7.28
C ILE A 49 -2.42 17.00 7.36
N GLU A 50 -3.13 17.15 6.23
CA GLU A 50 -4.46 17.79 6.20
C GLU A 50 -5.49 17.08 7.07
N ASN A 51 -5.46 15.74 7.08
CA ASN A 51 -6.37 14.94 7.91
C ASN A 51 -5.91 14.85 9.38
N GLY A 52 -4.77 15.44 9.74
CA GLY A 52 -4.22 15.38 11.10
C GLY A 52 -3.75 13.99 11.51
N LEU A 53 -3.44 13.12 10.55
CA LEU A 53 -2.97 11.75 10.81
C LEU A 53 -1.47 11.71 11.08
N VAL A 54 -0.71 12.68 10.58
CA VAL A 54 0.73 12.77 10.82
C VAL A 54 1.06 14.20 11.21
N GLU A 55 1.65 14.38 12.38
CA GLU A 55 2.23 15.64 12.81
C GLU A 55 3.73 15.62 12.51
N THR A 56 4.19 16.57 11.69
CA THR A 56 5.59 16.64 11.26
C THR A 56 6.12 18.06 11.41
N ALA A 57 7.38 18.18 11.80
CA ALA A 57 8.10 19.44 11.82
C ALA A 57 8.52 19.91 10.41
N ASN A 58 8.58 18.99 9.44
CA ASN A 58 9.05 19.29 8.09
C ASN A 58 8.32 18.46 7.02
N LYS A 59 7.39 19.11 6.32
CA LYS A 59 6.64 18.52 5.20
C LYS A 59 7.55 17.94 4.11
N ASN A 60 8.66 18.61 3.78
CA ASN A 60 9.54 18.15 2.71
C ASN A 60 10.26 16.87 3.11
N GLY A 61 10.64 16.73 4.39
CA GLY A 61 11.21 15.50 4.93
C GLY A 61 10.24 14.33 4.83
N LEU A 62 8.98 14.54 5.23
CA LEU A 62 7.93 13.53 5.09
C LEU A 62 7.74 13.08 3.64
N GLN A 63 7.65 14.03 2.71
CA GLN A 63 7.52 13.72 1.28
C GLN A 63 8.70 12.90 0.77
N GLU A 64 9.93 13.27 1.13
CA GLU A 64 11.14 12.55 0.73
C GLU A 64 11.14 11.12 1.27
N ARG A 65 10.72 10.91 2.52
CA ARG A 65 10.60 9.57 3.12
C ARG A 65 9.60 8.69 2.40
N ILE A 66 8.44 9.25 2.04
CA ILE A 66 7.42 8.53 1.26
C ILE A 66 7.96 8.21 -0.15
N SER A 67 8.63 9.15 -0.80
CA SER A 67 9.26 8.94 -2.11
C SER A 67 10.32 7.83 -2.07
N GLN A 68 11.20 7.84 -1.08
CA GLN A 68 12.19 6.78 -0.86
C GLN A 68 11.53 5.42 -0.58
N SER A 69 10.42 5.39 0.15
CA SER A 69 9.65 4.16 0.40
C SER A 69 9.03 3.60 -0.89
N LEU A 70 8.50 4.46 -1.75
CA LEU A 70 7.96 4.09 -3.06
C LEU A 70 9.05 3.61 -4.03
N ASP A 71 10.23 4.24 -4.05
CA ASP A 71 11.37 3.75 -4.85
C ASP A 71 11.88 2.40 -4.35
N LYS A 72 11.89 2.16 -3.02
CA LYS A 72 12.18 0.84 -2.45
C LYS A 72 11.15 -0.20 -2.86
N LEU A 73 9.85 0.14 -2.78
CA LEU A 73 8.75 -0.75 -3.17
C LEU A 73 8.86 -1.18 -4.64
N SER A 74 9.25 -0.25 -5.51
CA SER A 74 9.45 -0.49 -6.94
C SER A 74 10.56 -1.52 -7.24
N ARG A 75 11.50 -1.71 -6.31
CA ARG A 75 12.63 -2.64 -6.45
C ARG A 75 12.52 -3.86 -5.53
N ALA A 76 11.51 -3.90 -4.67
CA ALA A 76 11.31 -4.95 -3.69
C ALA A 76 10.77 -6.22 -4.35
N ASP A 77 11.18 -7.37 -3.83
CA ASP A 77 10.63 -8.65 -4.25
C ASP A 77 9.23 -8.85 -3.68
N ASP A 78 8.38 -9.62 -4.38
CA ASP A 78 7.01 -9.91 -3.94
C ASP A 78 6.96 -10.49 -2.52
N PHE A 79 7.95 -11.28 -2.14
CA PHE A 79 8.07 -11.85 -0.80
C PHE A 79 8.28 -10.77 0.28
N ASP A 80 9.14 -9.79 0.03
CA ASP A 80 9.41 -8.72 0.98
C ASP A 80 8.18 -7.83 1.18
N ILE A 81 7.47 -7.54 0.08
CA ILE A 81 6.21 -6.80 0.11
C ILE A 81 5.16 -7.56 0.94
N ASP A 82 5.02 -8.87 0.71
CA ASP A 82 4.06 -9.69 1.43
C ASP A 82 4.43 -9.90 2.90
N TYR A 83 5.73 -9.95 3.21
CA TYR A 83 6.24 -10.02 4.58
C TYR A 83 5.91 -8.74 5.35
N GLN A 84 6.20 -7.57 4.77
CA GLN A 84 5.95 -6.28 5.41
C GLN A 84 4.45 -5.97 5.54
N THR A 85 3.64 -6.38 4.57
CA THR A 85 2.17 -6.18 4.64
C THR A 85 1.45 -7.24 5.47
N SER A 86 2.15 -8.29 5.90
CA SER A 86 1.58 -9.42 6.65
C SER A 86 0.73 -9.02 7.88
N PRO A 87 1.15 -8.06 8.73
CA PRO A 87 0.37 -7.65 9.91
C PRO A 87 -0.95 -6.95 9.52
N PHE A 88 -0.98 -6.32 8.36
CA PHE A 88 -2.01 -5.38 7.92
C PHE A 88 -3.00 -5.96 6.90
N ARG A 89 -2.85 -7.25 6.53
CA ARG A 89 -3.73 -7.93 5.56
C ARG A 89 -5.21 -7.94 5.93
N GLY A 90 -5.55 -7.74 7.21
CA GLY A 90 -6.92 -7.69 7.71
C GLY A 90 -7.60 -6.33 7.64
N LEU A 91 -6.90 -5.26 7.23
CA LEU A 91 -7.43 -3.89 7.24
C LEU A 91 -8.61 -3.67 6.29
N ALA A 92 -8.61 -4.34 5.14
CA ALA A 92 -9.67 -4.20 4.15
C ALA A 92 -9.95 -5.56 3.47
N PRO A 93 -11.18 -5.80 2.99
CA PRO A 93 -11.54 -7.06 2.33
C PRO A 93 -10.79 -7.29 1.01
N HIS A 94 -10.53 -6.21 0.26
CA HIS A 94 -9.79 -6.25 -1.01
C HIS A 94 -8.78 -5.10 -1.06
N PRO A 95 -7.67 -5.24 -0.31
CA PRO A 95 -6.75 -4.13 -0.15
C PRO A 95 -5.85 -3.95 -1.38
N HIS A 96 -5.54 -2.70 -1.69
CA HIS A 96 -4.54 -2.39 -2.70
C HIS A 96 -3.13 -2.61 -2.12
N VAL A 97 -2.29 -3.40 -2.81
CA VAL A 97 -0.97 -3.83 -2.31
C VAL A 97 -0.08 -2.64 -1.93
N VAL A 98 -0.06 -1.60 -2.78
CA VAL A 98 0.73 -0.38 -2.54
C VAL A 98 0.21 0.41 -1.33
N ALA A 99 -1.12 0.42 -1.13
CA ALA A 99 -1.73 1.14 -0.03
C ALA A 99 -1.41 0.44 1.30
N LEU A 100 -1.50 -0.89 1.35
CA LEU A 100 -1.09 -1.66 2.51
C LEU A 100 0.38 -1.48 2.84
N TYR A 101 1.25 -1.54 1.83
CA TYR A 101 2.68 -1.37 2.04
C TYR A 101 3.00 0.01 2.62
N LEU A 102 2.40 1.06 2.07
CA LEU A 102 2.58 2.41 2.60
C LEU A 102 1.99 2.59 3.99
N THR A 103 0.85 1.97 4.28
CA THR A 103 0.26 1.99 5.63
C THR A 103 1.21 1.33 6.63
N ALA A 104 1.77 0.17 6.29
CA ALA A 104 2.80 -0.49 7.09
C ALA A 104 4.04 0.40 7.28
N PHE A 105 4.47 1.10 6.23
CA PHE A 105 5.58 2.05 6.32
C PHE A 105 5.29 3.22 7.26
N VAL A 106 4.09 3.81 7.19
CA VAL A 106 3.68 4.92 8.06
C VAL A 106 3.65 4.47 9.53
N ILE A 107 3.09 3.29 9.80
CA ILE A 107 2.96 2.81 11.18
C ILE A 107 4.29 2.32 11.75
N GLU A 108 5.10 1.60 10.97
CA GLU A 108 6.31 0.96 11.50
C GLU A 108 7.59 1.78 11.36
N LYS A 109 7.69 2.63 10.34
CA LYS A 109 8.95 3.33 10.01
C LYS A 109 8.85 4.83 10.25
N LEU A 110 7.70 5.41 9.95
CA LEU A 110 7.53 6.85 10.05
C LEU A 110 7.45 7.33 11.51
N ILE A 111 7.04 6.47 12.45
CA ILE A 111 7.06 6.77 13.89
C ILE A 111 8.50 7.01 14.40
N ASP A 112 9.50 6.33 13.84
CA ASP A 112 10.91 6.45 14.24
C ASP A 112 11.66 7.58 13.48
N ASP A 113 11.00 8.27 12.55
CA ASP A 113 11.63 9.31 11.73
C ASP A 113 11.80 10.62 12.52
N LYS A 114 13.02 11.18 12.50
CA LYS A 114 13.38 12.41 13.24
C LYS A 114 12.51 13.64 12.93
N ASP A 115 11.92 13.67 11.74
CA ASP A 115 11.16 14.81 11.23
C ASP A 115 9.66 14.68 11.56
N VAL A 116 9.25 13.53 12.11
CA VAL A 116 7.89 13.19 12.51
C VAL A 116 7.79 13.37 14.02
N VAL A 117 6.79 14.13 14.45
CA VAL A 117 6.53 14.39 15.86
C VAL A 117 5.69 13.26 16.43
N ASP A 118 4.59 12.94 15.76
CA ASP A 118 3.69 11.85 16.16
C ASP A 118 2.81 11.40 14.98
N VAL A 119 2.25 10.19 15.09
CA VAL A 119 1.29 9.63 14.13
C VAL A 119 -0.01 9.34 14.87
N PHE A 120 -1.11 9.88 14.36
CA PHE A 120 -2.44 9.80 14.94
C PHE A 120 -3.44 9.07 14.04
N GLY A 121 -4.56 8.65 14.64
CA GLY A 121 -5.65 7.98 13.95
C GLY A 121 -5.57 6.46 14.03
N SER A 122 -6.57 5.80 13.45
CA SER A 122 -6.61 4.34 13.36
C SER A 122 -5.86 3.86 12.12
N ASP A 123 -5.35 2.64 12.14
CA ASP A 123 -4.73 2.00 10.97
C ASP A 123 -5.66 2.02 9.74
N GLU A 124 -6.97 1.89 9.96
CA GLU A 124 -8.01 2.00 8.93
C GLU A 124 -8.09 3.41 8.32
N ASP A 125 -8.00 4.47 9.13
CA ASP A 125 -8.09 5.86 8.67
C ASP A 125 -6.87 6.23 7.82
N ILE A 126 -5.68 5.76 8.22
CA ILE A 126 -4.43 5.92 7.49
C ILE A 126 -4.53 5.18 6.15
N TYR A 127 -5.00 3.92 6.17
CA TYR A 127 -5.18 3.13 4.97
C TYR A 127 -6.12 3.80 3.97
N VAL A 128 -7.32 4.23 4.40
CA VAL A 128 -8.33 4.85 3.52
C VAL A 128 -7.77 6.13 2.89
N THR A 129 -7.11 6.98 3.69
CA THR A 129 -6.52 8.23 3.20
C THR A 129 -5.48 7.99 2.10
N ILE A 130 -4.62 6.99 2.29
CA ILE A 130 -3.59 6.60 1.32
C ILE A 130 -4.22 5.96 0.08
N GLU A 131 -5.17 5.04 0.25
CA GLU A 131 -5.87 4.36 -0.84
C GLU A 131 -6.59 5.36 -1.76
N GLU A 132 -7.25 6.37 -1.19
CA GLU A 132 -7.89 7.44 -1.97
C GLU A 132 -6.91 8.22 -2.85
N GLN A 133 -5.67 8.43 -2.41
CA GLN A 133 -4.67 9.07 -3.26
C GLN A 133 -4.17 8.12 -4.32
N ILE A 134 -3.89 6.87 -3.96
CA ILE A 134 -3.38 5.86 -4.89
C ILE A 134 -4.35 5.63 -6.04
N ARG A 135 -5.66 5.48 -5.77
CA ARG A 135 -6.69 5.28 -6.82
C ARG A 135 -6.80 6.41 -7.83
N LYS A 136 -6.24 7.60 -7.55
CA LYS A 136 -6.20 8.72 -8.50
C LYS A 136 -5.07 8.60 -9.52
N TYR A 137 -3.98 7.93 -9.16
CA TYR A 137 -2.78 7.81 -9.98
C TYR A 137 -2.60 6.41 -10.56
N LEU A 138 -3.01 5.38 -9.82
CA LEU A 138 -2.86 3.98 -10.16
C LEU A 138 -4.24 3.32 -10.36
N PRO A 139 -4.39 2.47 -11.40
CA PRO A 139 -5.64 1.79 -11.72
C PRO A 139 -5.95 0.61 -10.78
#